data_AF-A0A9W8D059-F1
#
_entry.id   AF-A0A9W8D059-F1
#
_cell.length_a   1.000
_cell.length_b   1.000
_cell.length_c   1.000
_cell.angle_alpha   90.00
_cell.angle_beta   90.00
_cell.angle_gamma   90.00
#
_symmetry.space_group_name_H-M   'P 1'
#
loop_
_entity.id
_entity.type
_entity.pdbx_description
1 polymer ?
#
loop_
_entity_poly.entity_id
_entity_poly.type
_entity_poly.pdbx_seq_one_letter_code
_entity_poly.pdbx_strand_id
1 'polypeptide(L)'
;QVKQQPDSAQIRRPGSNHAAGEWTLWAEFLLAMCTLLAACGIHMSPLGFNLMVHTACSVGDMNSVLALTTYMHTHTHVQFHAGMLSSILSVYKVPYAAKCDLFLHMLQSSARVGAHSEWSNVAVQVNPTLVLYMVRLAESLDDVQHLCQVVDVLGREHCVELGAQDIEQLRSLAMDSAQIREELKTWKNV
;
A
#
# COMPACT_ATOMS: atom_id res chain seq x y z
N GLN A 1 -60.33 13.11 -5.16
CA GLN A 1 -59.36 13.42 -6.23
C GLN A 1 -57.97 13.17 -5.68
N VAL A 2 -57.33 12.08 -6.13
CA VAL A 2 -56.03 11.60 -5.64
C VAL A 2 -54.94 12.33 -6.41
N LYS A 3 -54.06 13.07 -5.72
CA LYS A 3 -52.87 13.69 -6.31
C LYS A 3 -51.87 12.60 -6.66
N GLN A 4 -51.56 12.48 -7.96
CA GLN A 4 -50.45 11.68 -8.46
C GLN A 4 -49.13 12.32 -8.03
N GLN A 5 -48.31 11.52 -7.35
CA GLN A 5 -46.92 11.84 -6.98
C GLN A 5 -46.04 11.42 -8.18
N PRO A 6 -45.11 12.24 -8.66
CA PRO A 6 -44.27 11.86 -9.80
C PRO A 6 -43.26 10.79 -9.37
N ASP A 7 -43.15 9.77 -10.21
CA ASP A 7 -42.17 8.67 -10.13
C ASP A 7 -40.77 9.22 -9.87
N SER A 8 -40.21 8.82 -8.72
CA SER A 8 -38.80 8.92 -8.43
C SER A 8 -38.05 8.13 -9.51
N ALA A 9 -37.45 8.83 -10.47
CA ALA A 9 -36.52 8.25 -11.40
C ALA A 9 -35.49 7.43 -10.61
N GLN A 10 -35.58 6.10 -10.72
CA GLN A 10 -34.54 5.19 -10.27
C GLN A 10 -33.27 5.56 -11.05
N ILE A 11 -32.39 6.34 -10.42
CA ILE A 11 -31.02 6.49 -10.87
C ILE A 11 -30.41 5.09 -10.73
N ARG A 12 -30.47 4.32 -11.81
CA ARG A 12 -29.75 3.06 -11.96
C ARG A 12 -28.28 3.39 -11.71
N ARG A 13 -27.74 2.91 -10.59
CA ARG A 13 -26.30 2.88 -10.39
C ARG A 13 -25.72 2.08 -11.56
N PRO A 14 -24.81 2.66 -12.36
CA PRO A 14 -24.25 1.95 -13.49
C PRO A 14 -23.58 0.66 -12.99
N GLY A 15 -23.94 -0.44 -13.66
CA GLY A 15 -23.48 -1.78 -13.33
C GLY A 15 -21.95 -1.84 -13.29
N SER A 16 -21.46 -2.53 -12.26
CA SER A 16 -20.08 -2.58 -11.78
C SER A 16 -19.07 -3.30 -12.67
N ASN A 17 -19.37 -3.57 -13.95
CA ASN A 17 -18.54 -4.46 -14.79
C ASN A 17 -17.97 -3.82 -16.06
N HIS A 18 -18.19 -2.52 -16.31
CA HIS A 18 -17.56 -1.79 -17.44
C HIS A 18 -16.34 -0.96 -17.06
N ALA A 19 -16.05 -0.79 -15.77
CA ALA A 19 -15.02 0.13 -15.32
C ALA A 19 -13.60 -0.46 -15.42
N ALA A 20 -13.39 -1.75 -15.15
CA ALA A 20 -12.05 -2.28 -14.90
C ALA A 20 -11.06 -2.08 -16.06
N GLY A 21 -11.48 -2.28 -17.31
CA GLY A 21 -10.60 -2.15 -18.49
C GLY A 21 -10.27 -0.72 -18.90
N GLU A 22 -11.17 0.25 -18.66
CA GLU A 22 -10.92 1.66 -18.97
C GLU A 22 -9.91 2.29 -17.98
N TRP A 23 -9.90 1.82 -16.73
CA TRP A 23 -8.98 2.33 -15.71
C TRP A 23 -7.55 1.78 -15.85
N THR A 24 -7.36 0.56 -16.38
CA THR A 24 -6.01 0.02 -16.66
C THR A 24 -5.30 0.85 -17.73
N LEU A 25 -6.03 1.21 -18.79
CA LEU A 25 -5.54 2.10 -19.85
C LEU A 25 -5.15 3.49 -19.32
N TRP A 26 -5.81 3.96 -18.26
CA TRP A 26 -5.53 5.26 -17.67
C TRP A 26 -4.17 5.31 -16.97
N ALA A 27 -3.80 4.27 -16.23
CA ALA A 27 -2.50 4.21 -15.57
C ALA A 27 -1.34 4.03 -16.56
N GLU A 28 -1.52 3.19 -17.59
CA GLU A 28 -0.57 3.08 -18.70
C GLU A 28 -0.39 4.42 -19.43
N PHE A 29 -1.50 5.13 -19.69
CA PHE A 29 -1.47 6.47 -20.26
C PHE A 29 -0.71 7.45 -19.37
N LEU A 30 -0.95 7.45 -18.06
CA LEU A 30 -0.22 8.32 -17.13
C LEU A 30 1.27 8.00 -17.05
N LEU A 31 1.65 6.73 -17.07
CA LEU A 31 3.07 6.33 -17.12
C LEU A 31 3.73 6.81 -18.41
N ALA A 32 3.05 6.66 -19.55
CA ALA A 32 3.52 7.18 -20.83
C ALA A 32 3.68 8.72 -20.79
N MET A 33 2.71 9.42 -20.21
CA MET A 33 2.78 10.88 -20.00
C MET A 33 3.94 11.28 -19.08
N CYS A 34 4.17 10.55 -17.98
CA CYS A 34 5.32 10.78 -17.10
C CYS A 34 6.64 10.62 -17.85
N THR A 35 6.73 9.61 -18.72
CA THR A 35 7.93 9.34 -19.53
C THR A 35 8.17 10.46 -20.54
N LEU A 36 7.11 10.91 -21.23
CA LEU A 36 7.18 12.02 -22.18
C LEU A 36 7.58 13.34 -21.50
N LEU A 37 6.97 13.66 -20.37
CA LEU A 37 7.29 14.85 -19.60
C LEU A 37 8.75 14.81 -19.10
N ALA A 38 9.21 13.66 -18.61
CA ALA A 38 10.59 13.49 -18.17
C ALA A 38 11.59 13.68 -19.32
N ALA A 39 11.27 13.20 -20.54
CA ALA A 39 12.07 13.44 -21.74
C ALA A 39 12.16 14.94 -22.10
N CYS A 40 11.17 15.74 -21.69
CA CYS A 40 11.16 17.21 -21.82
C CYS A 40 11.78 17.93 -20.60
N GLY A 41 12.37 17.21 -19.64
CA GLY A 41 12.93 17.77 -18.40
C GLY A 41 11.88 18.19 -17.36
N ILE A 42 10.62 17.78 -17.52
CA ILE A 42 9.53 18.05 -16.58
C ILE A 42 9.32 16.81 -15.71
N HIS A 43 9.64 16.92 -14.42
CA HIS A 43 9.50 15.81 -13.48
C HIS A 43 8.22 15.93 -12.64
N MET A 44 7.54 14.81 -12.45
CA MET A 44 6.37 14.74 -11.57
C MET A 44 6.78 14.91 -10.11
N SER A 45 5.98 15.68 -9.37
CA SER A 45 6.19 15.89 -7.94
C SER A 45 5.77 14.66 -7.12
N PRO A 46 6.26 14.51 -5.87
CA PRO A 46 5.78 13.47 -4.96
C PRO A 46 4.25 13.48 -4.78
N LEU A 47 3.63 14.66 -4.73
CA LEU A 47 2.17 14.79 -4.63
C LEU A 47 1.48 14.21 -5.88
N GLY A 48 2.02 14.49 -7.07
CA GLY A 48 1.49 13.93 -8.32
C GLY A 48 1.51 12.40 -8.32
N PHE A 49 2.64 11.81 -7.92
CA PHE A 49 2.74 10.35 -7.78
C PHE A 49 1.78 9.78 -6.74
N ASN A 50 1.62 10.42 -5.59
CA ASN A 50 0.67 9.99 -4.56
C ASN A 50 -0.77 9.94 -5.10
N LEU A 51 -1.18 10.96 -5.86
CA LEU A 51 -2.52 10.99 -6.47
C LEU A 51 -2.73 9.86 -7.48
N MET A 52 -1.72 9.59 -8.33
CA MET A 52 -1.79 8.51 -9.31
C MET A 52 -1.90 7.14 -8.63
N VAL A 53 -1.05 6.88 -7.64
CA VAL A 53 -1.04 5.64 -6.86
C VAL A 53 -2.35 5.46 -6.09
N HIS A 54 -2.85 6.50 -5.42
CA HIS A 54 -4.13 6.47 -4.72
C HIS A 54 -5.31 6.17 -5.67
N THR A 55 -5.29 6.76 -6.87
CA THR A 55 -6.33 6.53 -7.87
C THR A 55 -6.31 5.09 -8.36
N ALA A 56 -5.12 4.56 -8.71
CA ALA A 56 -4.94 3.16 -9.10
C ALA A 56 -5.41 2.18 -8.01
N CYS A 57 -5.12 2.49 -6.73
CA CYS A 57 -5.64 1.72 -5.61
C CYS A 57 -7.17 1.76 -5.51
N SER A 58 -7.77 2.95 -5.69
CA SER A 58 -9.23 3.15 -5.55
C SER A 58 -10.05 2.38 -6.59
N VAL A 59 -9.46 2.12 -7.75
CA VAL A 59 -10.06 1.30 -8.82
C VAL A 59 -9.71 -0.18 -8.72
N GLY A 60 -8.80 -0.55 -7.81
CA GLY A 60 -8.38 -1.94 -7.56
C GLY A 60 -7.32 -2.46 -8.55
N ASP A 61 -6.61 -1.57 -9.25
CA ASP A 61 -5.60 -1.95 -10.24
C ASP A 61 -4.20 -2.02 -9.62
N MET A 62 -3.89 -3.17 -9.02
CA MET A 62 -2.61 -3.37 -8.34
C MET A 62 -1.42 -3.45 -9.29
N ASN A 63 -1.61 -3.91 -10.53
CA ASN A 63 -0.54 -3.94 -11.53
C ASN A 63 -0.07 -2.52 -11.83
N SER A 64 -1.00 -1.59 -11.98
CA SER A 64 -0.71 -0.18 -12.18
C SER A 64 -0.06 0.47 -10.96
N VAL A 65 -0.46 0.10 -9.75
CA VAL A 65 0.20 0.58 -8.53
C VAL A 65 1.67 0.14 -8.51
N LEU A 66 1.95 -1.14 -8.77
CA LEU A 66 3.32 -1.68 -8.83
C LEU A 66 4.14 -1.05 -9.96
N ALA A 67 3.53 -0.82 -11.12
CA ALA A 67 4.19 -0.14 -12.24
C ALA A 67 4.54 1.32 -11.90
N LEU A 68 3.64 2.04 -11.25
CA LEU A 68 3.86 3.42 -10.78
C LEU A 68 4.97 3.48 -9.73
N THR A 69 4.95 2.61 -8.71
CA THR A 69 6.00 2.58 -7.68
C THR A 69 7.35 2.16 -8.24
N THR A 70 7.37 1.21 -9.18
CA THR A 70 8.59 0.82 -9.91
C THR A 70 9.13 1.98 -10.74
N TYR A 71 8.27 2.68 -11.49
CA TYR A 71 8.66 3.84 -12.29
C TYR A 71 9.24 4.95 -11.42
N MET A 72 8.58 5.29 -10.30
CA MET A 72 9.09 6.26 -9.32
C MET A 72 10.50 5.90 -8.88
N HIS A 73 10.71 4.64 -8.50
CA HIS A 73 11.99 4.15 -7.99
C HIS A 73 13.11 4.17 -9.05
N THR A 74 12.78 3.86 -10.31
CA THR A 74 13.77 3.61 -11.36
C THR A 74 14.07 4.84 -12.23
N HIS A 75 13.10 5.75 -12.40
CA HIS A 75 13.18 6.86 -13.36
C HIS A 75 13.11 8.23 -12.68
N THR A 76 12.90 8.29 -11.37
CA THR A 76 12.77 9.57 -10.65
C THR A 76 13.54 9.57 -9.34
N HIS A 77 13.75 10.76 -8.78
CA HIS A 77 14.26 10.92 -7.41
C HIS A 77 13.13 10.87 -6.36
N VAL A 78 11.88 10.65 -6.78
CA VAL A 78 10.73 10.57 -5.87
C VAL A 78 10.72 9.19 -5.22
N GLN A 79 10.83 9.18 -3.90
CA GLN A 79 10.75 7.96 -3.11
C GLN A 79 9.32 7.65 -2.70
N PHE A 80 8.98 6.37 -2.67
CA PHE A 80 7.76 5.89 -2.06
C PHE A 80 7.88 6.04 -0.53
N HIS A 81 7.00 6.81 0.08
CA HIS A 81 7.13 7.22 1.48
C HIS A 81 5.91 6.85 2.33
N ALA A 82 6.06 6.92 3.65
CA ALA A 82 5.03 6.58 4.64
C ALA A 82 3.64 7.21 4.36
N GLY A 83 3.60 8.48 3.95
CA GLY A 83 2.35 9.14 3.54
C GLY A 83 1.63 8.46 2.36
N MET A 84 2.35 8.01 1.33
CA MET A 84 1.74 7.30 0.20
C MET A 84 1.23 5.93 0.64
N LEU A 85 2.03 5.21 1.43
CA LEU A 85 1.61 3.93 2.00
C LEU A 85 0.34 4.10 2.84
N SER A 86 0.28 5.09 3.74
CA SER A 86 -0.92 5.40 4.54
C SER A 86 -2.17 5.60 3.68
N SER A 87 -2.06 6.39 2.60
CA SER A 87 -3.14 6.59 1.63
C SER A 87 -3.60 5.26 1.02
N ILE A 88 -2.70 4.36 0.64
CA ILE A 88 -3.03 3.04 0.09
C ILE A 88 -3.68 2.13 1.13
N LEU A 89 -3.13 2.09 2.36
CA LEU A 89 -3.64 1.23 3.42
C LEU A 89 -5.12 1.54 3.74
N SER A 90 -5.51 2.82 3.64
CA SER A 90 -6.91 3.26 3.82
C SER A 90 -7.87 2.84 2.71
N VAL A 91 -7.38 2.36 1.56
CA VAL A 91 -8.23 1.89 0.47
C VAL A 91 -8.66 0.45 0.75
N TYR A 92 -9.96 0.25 0.97
CA TYR A 92 -10.54 -1.06 1.31
C TYR A 92 -10.40 -2.09 0.18
N LYS A 93 -10.41 -1.65 -1.09
CA LYS A 93 -10.36 -2.57 -2.25
C LYS A 93 -8.98 -3.18 -2.51
N VAL A 94 -7.94 -2.67 -1.87
CA VAL A 94 -6.58 -3.19 -2.07
C VAL A 94 -6.44 -4.48 -1.26
N PRO A 95 -6.08 -5.63 -1.90
CA PRO A 95 -5.85 -6.88 -1.19
C PRO A 95 -4.78 -6.73 -0.11
N TYR A 96 -4.95 -7.39 1.03
CA TYR A 96 -4.01 -7.28 2.15
C TYR A 96 -2.58 -7.69 1.77
N ALA A 97 -2.42 -8.79 1.03
CA ALA A 97 -1.14 -9.21 0.48
C ALA A 97 -0.41 -8.09 -0.28
N ALA A 98 -1.13 -7.36 -1.14
CA ALA A 98 -0.56 -6.26 -1.89
C ALA A 98 -0.21 -5.04 -1.01
N LYS A 99 -0.94 -4.83 0.10
CA LYS A 99 -0.55 -3.84 1.13
C LYS A 99 0.79 -4.22 1.77
N CYS A 100 1.00 -5.50 2.08
CA CYS A 100 2.26 -6.03 2.62
C CYS A 100 3.41 -5.87 1.61
N ASP A 101 3.20 -6.21 0.34
CA ASP A 101 4.22 -6.07 -0.70
C ASP A 101 4.68 -4.62 -0.88
N LEU A 102 3.74 -3.67 -0.88
CA LEU A 102 4.04 -2.25 -0.96
C LEU A 102 4.76 -1.74 0.29
N PHE A 103 4.42 -2.28 1.47
CA PHE A 103 5.16 -1.99 2.70
C PHE A 103 6.61 -2.50 2.58
N LEU A 104 6.82 -3.75 2.16
CA LEU A 104 8.15 -4.33 1.96
C LEU A 104 8.98 -3.52 0.96
N HIS A 105 8.38 -3.10 -0.15
CA HIS A 105 9.04 -2.22 -1.12
C HIS A 105 9.50 -0.90 -0.48
N MET A 106 8.66 -0.28 0.37
CA MET A 106 9.04 0.92 1.12
C MET A 106 10.26 0.66 2.03
N LEU A 107 10.26 -0.47 2.77
CA LEU A 107 11.35 -0.84 3.68
C LEU A 107 12.66 -1.12 2.95
N GLN A 108 12.60 -1.85 1.84
CA GLN A 108 13.79 -2.17 1.05
C GLN A 108 14.37 -0.95 0.33
N SER A 109 13.51 0.03 -0.02
CA SER A 109 13.97 1.28 -0.62
C SER A 109 14.76 2.16 0.36
N SER A 110 14.53 2.02 1.67
CA SER A 110 15.20 2.80 2.70
C SER A 110 16.56 2.22 3.11
N ALA A 111 16.72 0.90 3.05
CA ALA A 111 17.98 0.20 3.36
C ALA A 111 19.12 0.49 2.37
N ARG A 112 18.83 1.02 1.17
CA ARG A 112 19.85 1.34 0.14
C ARG A 112 20.45 2.75 0.28
N VAL A 113 19.99 3.56 1.23
CA VAL A 113 20.51 4.93 1.44
C VAL A 113 21.75 4.87 2.33
N GLY A 114 22.86 4.42 1.72
CA GLY A 114 24.16 4.37 2.36
C GLY A 114 25.27 4.40 1.31
N ALA A 115 25.29 5.40 0.43
CA ALA A 115 26.53 5.79 -0.28
C ALA A 115 26.44 7.13 -1.03
N HIS A 116 25.40 7.41 -1.82
CA HIS A 116 25.51 8.49 -2.82
C HIS A 116 24.20 9.25 -3.07
N SER A 117 24.00 10.37 -2.37
CA SER A 117 23.54 11.63 -2.97
C SER A 117 23.16 12.64 -1.89
N GLU A 118 23.66 13.88 -2.05
CA GLU A 118 23.40 15.02 -1.16
C GLU A 118 21.93 15.47 -1.15
N TRP A 119 21.06 14.79 -1.91
CA TRP A 119 19.62 15.06 -2.06
C TRP A 119 18.75 13.93 -1.48
N SER A 120 19.33 12.81 -0.99
CA SER A 120 18.62 11.59 -0.54
C SER A 120 18.57 11.41 0.99
N ASN A 121 18.72 12.48 1.77
CA ASN A 121 18.82 12.38 3.23
C ASN A 121 17.48 12.29 3.98
N VAL A 122 16.40 11.84 3.33
CA VAL A 122 15.24 11.35 4.07
C VAL A 122 15.37 9.83 4.09
N ALA A 123 16.17 9.31 5.03
CA ALA A 123 15.99 7.92 5.44
C ALA A 123 14.49 7.75 5.69
N VAL A 124 13.83 6.85 4.96
CA VAL A 124 12.41 6.59 5.18
C VAL A 124 12.31 6.04 6.59
N GLN A 125 11.99 6.92 7.54
CA GLN A 125 11.74 6.53 8.91
C GLN A 125 10.47 5.69 8.85
N VAL A 126 10.64 4.40 9.14
CA VAL A 126 9.51 3.51 9.33
C VAL A 126 8.64 4.13 10.41
N ASN A 127 7.40 4.46 10.05
CA ASN A 127 6.43 4.96 11.01
C ASN A 127 5.80 3.76 11.73
N PRO A 128 6.06 3.57 13.04
CA PRO A 128 5.50 2.43 13.79
C PRO A 128 3.97 2.40 13.73
N THR A 129 3.32 3.57 13.59
CA THR A 129 1.87 3.68 13.44
C THR A 129 1.33 2.94 12.21
N LEU A 130 2.11 2.86 11.12
CA LEU A 130 1.70 2.13 9.92
C LEU A 130 1.73 0.62 10.15
N VAL A 131 2.70 0.14 10.93
CA VAL A 131 2.80 -1.27 11.33
C VAL A 131 1.59 -1.64 12.19
N LEU A 132 1.26 -0.81 13.19
CA LEU A 132 0.06 -1.01 14.02
C LEU A 132 -1.22 -0.99 13.18
N TYR A 133 -1.28 -0.13 12.16
CA TYR A 133 -2.43 -0.09 11.26
C TYR A 133 -2.53 -1.37 10.42
N MET A 134 -1.40 -1.91 9.94
CA MET A 134 -1.37 -3.21 9.24
C MET A 134 -1.85 -4.36 10.14
N VAL A 135 -1.41 -4.41 11.39
CA VAL A 135 -1.89 -5.40 12.38
C VAL A 135 -3.41 -5.32 12.53
N ARG A 136 -3.95 -4.11 12.65
CA ARG A 136 -5.41 -3.89 12.80
C ARG A 136 -6.22 -4.25 11.57
N LEU A 137 -5.62 -4.18 10.39
CA LEU A 137 -6.26 -4.55 9.12
C LEU A 137 -6.23 -6.07 8.86
N ALA A 138 -5.43 -6.84 9.60
CA ALA A 138 -5.40 -8.29 9.44
C ALA A 138 -6.69 -8.89 10.02
N GLU A 139 -7.42 -9.64 9.21
CA GLU A 139 -8.71 -10.25 9.59
C GLU A 139 -8.70 -11.78 9.44
N SER A 140 -7.68 -12.34 8.79
CA SER A 140 -7.59 -13.76 8.48
C SER A 140 -6.19 -14.33 8.75
N LEU A 141 -6.10 -15.66 8.80
CA LEU A 141 -4.83 -16.38 8.89
C LEU A 141 -3.87 -16.05 7.73
N ASP A 142 -4.41 -15.88 6.53
CA ASP A 142 -3.66 -15.55 5.32
C ASP A 142 -3.03 -14.15 5.44
N ASP A 143 -3.77 -13.19 5.99
CA ASP A 143 -3.23 -11.85 6.25
C ASP A 143 -2.07 -11.90 7.24
N VAL A 144 -2.19 -12.71 8.30
CA VAL A 144 -1.11 -12.90 9.28
C VAL A 144 0.14 -13.45 8.61
N GLN A 145 0.02 -14.41 7.69
CA GLN A 145 1.17 -14.95 6.95
C GLN A 145 1.89 -13.88 6.12
N HIS A 146 1.14 -13.03 5.41
CA HIS A 146 1.73 -11.92 4.65
C HIS A 146 2.36 -10.89 5.58
N LEU A 147 1.74 -10.60 6.72
CA LEU A 147 2.25 -9.66 7.71
C LEU A 147 3.56 -10.15 8.35
N CYS A 148 3.74 -11.46 8.54
CA CYS A 148 4.98 -12.02 9.09
C CYS A 148 6.22 -11.56 8.32
N GLN A 149 6.16 -11.57 7.00
CA GLN A 149 7.27 -11.13 6.15
C GLN A 149 7.64 -9.66 6.39
N VAL A 150 6.62 -8.80 6.58
CA VAL A 150 6.81 -7.38 6.88
C VAL A 150 7.48 -7.21 8.24
N VAL A 151 6.98 -7.90 9.27
CA VAL A 151 7.50 -7.82 10.64
C VAL A 151 8.93 -8.34 10.74
N ASP A 152 9.26 -9.41 10.02
CA ASP A 152 10.62 -9.96 9.98
C ASP A 152 11.65 -9.00 9.36
N VAL A 153 11.26 -8.25 8.33
CA VAL A 153 12.11 -7.21 7.74
C VAL A 153 12.23 -6.01 8.68
N LEU A 154 11.12 -5.60 9.29
CA LEU A 154 11.08 -4.53 10.29
C LEU A 154 11.98 -4.80 11.50
N GLY A 155 11.94 -6.01 12.05
CA GLY A 155 12.78 -6.39 13.18
C GLY A 155 14.26 -6.45 12.83
N ARG A 156 14.62 -7.05 11.68
CA ARG A 156 16.02 -7.25 11.28
C ARG A 156 16.72 -5.98 10.80
N GLU A 157 16.02 -5.15 10.03
CA GLU A 157 16.64 -4.01 9.34
C GLU A 157 16.33 -2.67 10.02
N HIS A 158 15.21 -2.57 10.74
CA HIS A 158 14.71 -1.30 11.29
C HIS A 158 14.56 -1.31 12.82
N CYS A 159 14.89 -2.42 13.49
CA CYS A 159 14.78 -2.60 14.94
C CYS A 159 13.40 -2.20 15.50
N VAL A 160 12.33 -2.44 14.74
CA VAL A 160 10.95 -2.17 15.17
C VAL A 160 10.36 -3.43 15.79
N GLU A 161 9.84 -3.30 17.00
CA GLU A 161 9.19 -4.38 17.74
C GLU A 161 7.68 -4.11 17.85
N LEU A 162 6.88 -5.19 17.85
CA LEU A 162 5.44 -5.12 18.06
C LEU A 162 5.11 -5.15 19.56
N GLY A 163 4.05 -4.45 19.96
CA GLY A 163 3.57 -4.49 21.34
C GLY A 163 2.88 -5.80 21.69
N ALA A 164 2.83 -6.12 22.99
CA ALA A 164 2.18 -7.33 23.49
C ALA A 164 0.71 -7.47 23.07
N GLN A 165 -0.02 -6.35 22.99
CA GLN A 165 -1.42 -6.34 22.57
C GLN A 165 -1.57 -6.68 21.08
N ASP A 166 -0.66 -6.19 20.23
CA ASP A 166 -0.66 -6.43 18.79
C ASP A 166 -0.37 -7.90 18.49
N ILE A 167 0.60 -8.47 19.20
CA ILE A 167 0.96 -9.89 19.09
C ILE A 167 -0.22 -10.78 19.54
N GLU A 168 -0.92 -10.41 20.62
CA GLU A 168 -2.05 -11.19 21.10
C GLU A 168 -3.24 -11.16 20.13
N GLN A 169 -3.49 -10.02 19.47
CA GLN A 169 -4.48 -9.95 18.39
C GLN A 169 -4.12 -10.93 17.26
N LEU A 170 -2.87 -10.93 16.78
CA LEU A 170 -2.45 -11.83 15.70
C LEU A 170 -2.53 -13.31 16.11
N ARG A 171 -2.24 -13.64 17.37
CA ARG A 171 -2.40 -14.99 17.90
C ARG A 171 -3.84 -15.48 17.87
N SER A 172 -4.81 -14.59 18.15
CA SER A 172 -6.22 -14.93 18.08
C SER A 172 -6.67 -15.30 16.65
N LEU A 173 -6.06 -14.71 15.63
CA LEU A 173 -6.29 -15.05 14.22
C LEU A 173 -5.54 -16.32 13.78
N ALA A 174 -4.41 -16.61 14.45
CA ALA A 174 -3.53 -17.74 14.14
C ALA A 174 -3.80 -19.01 14.96
N MET A 175 -4.94 -19.12 15.66
CA MET A 175 -5.23 -20.22 16.58
C MET A 175 -5.05 -21.62 15.97
N ASP A 176 -5.38 -21.78 14.70
CA ASP A 176 -5.36 -23.07 14.00
C ASP A 176 -4.01 -23.39 13.33
N SER A 177 -3.06 -22.47 13.32
CA SER A 177 -1.72 -22.67 12.75
C SER A 177 -0.66 -22.79 13.86
N ALA A 178 -0.18 -24.01 14.10
CA ALA A 178 0.93 -24.22 15.03
C ALA A 178 2.22 -23.51 14.58
N GLN A 179 2.50 -23.50 13.27
CA GLN A 179 3.69 -22.86 12.71
C GLN A 179 3.71 -21.35 12.97
N ILE A 180 2.63 -20.65 12.63
CA ILE A 180 2.55 -19.19 12.80
C ILE A 180 2.55 -18.82 14.27
N ARG A 181 1.91 -19.62 15.13
CA ARG A 181 1.97 -19.38 16.58
C ARG A 181 3.37 -19.49 17.15
N GLU A 182 4.21 -20.40 16.67
CA GLU A 182 5.62 -20.45 17.08
C GLU A 182 6.40 -19.24 16.57
N GLU A 183 6.17 -18.81 15.33
CA GLU A 183 6.77 -17.59 14.77
C GLU A 183 6.41 -16.34 15.60
N LEU A 184 5.14 -16.17 15.95
CA LEU A 184 4.66 -15.09 16.83
C LEU A 184 5.20 -15.16 18.27
N LYS A 185 5.80 -16.26 18.71
CA LYS A 185 6.54 -16.32 20.00
C LYS A 185 7.95 -15.78 19.88
N THR A 186 8.55 -15.86 18.69
CA THR A 186 9.90 -15.35 18.43
C THR A 186 9.93 -13.83 18.32
N TRP A 187 8.80 -13.22 17.97
CA TRP A 187 8.58 -11.78 18.03
C TRP A 187 8.43 -11.39 19.51
N LYS A 188 9.57 -11.26 20.19
CA LYS A 188 9.61 -11.09 21.64
C LYS A 188 8.92 -9.80 22.08
N ASN A 189 8.05 -9.97 23.06
CA ASN A 189 7.82 -9.00 24.13
C ASN A 189 9.09 -8.91 24.98
N VAL A 190 9.62 -7.70 25.15
CA VAL A 190 10.35 -7.33 26.38
C VAL A 190 9.46 -6.39 27.17
#